data_AF-A0A2E0XMQ5-F1
#
_entry.id   AF-A0A2E0XMQ5-F1
#
_cell.length_a   1.000
_cell.length_b   1.000
_cell.length_c   1.000
_cell.angle_alpha   90.00
_cell.angle_beta   90.00
_cell.angle_gamma   90.00
#
_symmetry.space_group_name_H-M   'P 1'
#
loop_
_entity.id
_entity.type
_entity.pdbx_description
1 polymer ?
#
loop_
_entity_poly.entity_id
_entity_poly.type
_entity_poly.pdbx_seq_one_letter_code
_entity_poly.pdbx_strand_id
1 'polypeptide(L)'
;MEAQQFVTDGLVAFYTLDKADIKAGVVKNESGNGNDAKIMGTNSPLIVTAKIGQPLQLNGKKVYVEIPPLDEMVQASVECWALYNRA
;
A
#
# COMPACT_ATOMS: atom_id res chain seq x y z
N MET A 1 -19.75 1.03 -17.57
CA MET A 1 -18.95 0.16 -16.69
C MET A 1 -19.03 0.77 -15.32
N GLU A 2 -19.72 0.12 -14.38
CA GLU A 2 -19.77 0.56 -13.00
C GLU A 2 -18.40 0.25 -12.38
N ALA A 3 -17.68 1.27 -11.93
CA ALA A 3 -16.48 1.07 -11.14
C ALA A 3 -16.87 0.40 -9.82
N GLN A 4 -16.03 -0.52 -9.31
CA GLN A 4 -16.19 -1.08 -7.97
C GLN A 4 -16.38 0.06 -6.97
N GLN A 5 -17.55 0.14 -6.33
CA GLN A 5 -17.80 1.13 -5.30
C GLN A 5 -17.02 0.72 -4.04
N PHE A 6 -15.92 1.41 -3.77
CA PHE A 6 -15.19 1.26 -2.51
C PHE A 6 -15.97 1.95 -1.40
N VAL A 7 -16.02 1.34 -0.22
CA VAL A 7 -16.52 2.02 0.97
C VAL A 7 -15.45 3.03 1.38
N THR A 8 -15.70 4.31 1.12
CA THR A 8 -14.76 5.40 1.44
C THR A 8 -15.05 6.04 2.79
N ASP A 9 -16.23 5.81 3.36
CA ASP A 9 -16.61 6.34 4.67
C ASP A 9 -15.72 5.72 5.75
N GLY A 10 -14.95 6.58 6.44
CA GLY A 10 -13.96 6.15 7.43
C GLY A 10 -12.65 5.61 6.85
N LEU A 11 -12.46 5.64 5.54
CA LEU A 11 -11.20 5.24 4.90
C LEU A 11 -10.11 6.29 5.15
N VAL A 12 -9.13 5.95 5.99
CA VAL A 12 -8.04 6.87 6.34
C VAL A 12 -6.88 6.79 5.36
N ALA A 13 -6.55 5.59 4.88
CA ALA A 13 -5.46 5.37 3.94
C ALA A 13 -5.76 4.19 3.00
N PHE A 14 -5.36 4.31 1.74
CA PHE A 14 -5.44 3.23 0.75
C PHE A 14 -4.23 3.28 -0.19
N TYR A 15 -3.53 2.16 -0.31
CA TYR A 15 -2.31 2.03 -1.11
C TYR A 15 -2.47 0.88 -2.10
N THR A 16 -2.51 1.20 -3.39
CA THR A 16 -2.59 0.21 -4.48
C THR A 16 -1.31 -0.59 -4.63
N LEU A 17 -0.17 0.03 -4.28
CA LEU A 17 1.19 -0.46 -4.49
C LEU A 17 1.58 -0.64 -5.96
N ASP A 18 0.74 -0.18 -6.89
CA ASP A 18 1.02 -0.23 -8.32
C ASP A 18 2.14 0.74 -8.70
N LYS A 19 2.92 0.39 -9.73
CA LYS A 19 4.04 1.22 -10.18
C LYS A 19 3.62 2.65 -10.52
N ALA A 20 2.41 2.84 -11.04
CA ALA A 20 1.87 4.14 -11.42
C ALA A 20 1.71 5.08 -10.21
N ASP A 21 1.46 4.51 -9.03
CA ASP A 21 1.17 5.24 -7.80
C ASP A 21 2.41 5.34 -6.89
N ILE A 22 3.57 4.92 -7.40
CA ILE A 22 4.85 4.99 -6.70
C ILE A 22 5.79 5.96 -7.41
N LYS A 23 6.21 7.02 -6.71
CA LYS A 23 7.15 8.02 -7.23
C LYS A 23 8.27 8.30 -6.23
N ALA A 24 9.51 8.09 -6.66
CA ALA A 24 10.70 8.35 -5.85
C ALA A 24 10.66 7.72 -4.43
N GLY A 25 10.11 6.50 -4.32
CA GLY A 25 9.98 5.78 -3.06
C GLY A 25 8.78 6.19 -2.20
N VAL A 26 7.96 7.14 -2.66
CA VAL A 26 6.69 7.50 -2.04
C VAL A 26 5.57 6.71 -2.71
N VAL A 27 4.70 6.09 -1.91
CA VAL A 27 3.46 5.44 -2.35
C VAL A 27 2.33 6.42 -2.10
N LYS A 28 1.63 6.80 -3.16
CA LYS A 28 0.49 7.72 -3.08
C LYS A 28 -0.65 7.08 -2.27
N ASN A 29 -1.26 7.89 -1.41
CA ASN A 29 -2.48 7.53 -0.72
C ASN A 29 -3.71 7.85 -1.60
N GLU A 30 -4.33 6.81 -2.14
CA GLU A 30 -5.49 6.93 -3.03
C GLU A 30 -6.80 7.25 -2.28
N SER A 31 -6.79 7.28 -0.93
CA SER A 31 -7.97 7.78 -0.18
C SER A 31 -8.16 9.29 -0.31
N GLY A 32 -7.12 10.03 -0.71
CA GLY A 32 -7.15 11.50 -0.83
C GLY A 32 -6.82 12.26 0.46
N ASN A 33 -6.58 11.58 1.59
CA ASN A 33 -6.36 12.22 2.90
C ASN A 33 -4.92 12.68 3.16
N GLY A 34 -4.03 12.64 2.17
CA GLY A 34 -2.64 13.12 2.32
C GLY A 34 -1.70 12.20 3.12
N ASN A 35 -2.15 11.01 3.52
CA ASN A 35 -1.35 10.01 4.25
C ASN A 35 -0.40 9.21 3.35
N ASP A 36 0.38 9.85 2.50
CA ASP A 36 1.32 9.16 1.59
C ASP A 36 2.34 8.32 2.38
N ALA A 37 2.56 7.08 1.95
CA ALA A 37 3.48 6.14 2.61
C ALA A 37 4.87 6.15 1.96
N LYS A 38 5.87 5.64 2.68
CA LYS A 38 7.26 5.57 2.22
C LYS A 38 7.73 4.13 2.11
N ILE A 39 8.37 3.81 1.00
CA ILE A 39 9.11 2.55 0.84
C ILE A 39 10.46 2.71 1.54
N MET A 40 10.71 1.83 2.50
CA MET A 40 11.94 1.81 3.28
C MET A 40 12.79 0.61 2.87
N GLY A 41 14.12 0.79 2.84
CA GLY A 41 15.08 -0.28 2.53
C GLY A 41 16.13 0.09 1.49
N THR A 42 17.27 -0.62 1.50
CA THR A 42 18.43 -0.35 0.62
C THR A 42 18.39 -1.07 -0.73
N ASN A 43 17.44 -1.98 -0.92
CA ASN A 43 17.18 -2.64 -2.20
C ASN A 43 15.74 -2.29 -2.56
N SER A 44 15.52 -1.52 -3.63
CA SER A 44 14.18 -1.16 -4.08
C SER A 44 13.28 -2.40 -4.13
N PRO A 45 12.05 -2.36 -3.58
CA PRO A 45 11.14 -3.49 -3.68
C PRO A 45 10.95 -3.86 -5.13
N LEU A 46 10.91 -5.17 -5.40
CA LEU A 46 10.55 -5.65 -6.72
C LEU A 46 9.04 -5.47 -6.89
N ILE A 47 8.65 -4.64 -7.84
CA ILE A 47 7.28 -4.55 -8.32
C ILE A 47 7.05 -5.73 -9.25
N VAL A 48 6.11 -6.60 -8.92
CA VAL A 48 5.82 -7.82 -9.68
C VAL A 48 4.40 -7.79 -10.21
N THR A 49 4.17 -8.16 -11.46
CA THR A 49 2.80 -8.30 -11.99
C THR A 49 2.15 -9.54 -11.37
N ALA A 50 0.98 -9.38 -10.76
CA ALA A 50 0.24 -10.47 -10.12
C ALA A 50 -1.22 -10.55 -10.61
N LYS A 51 -2.03 -11.40 -9.98
CA LYS A 51 -3.47 -11.53 -10.30
C LYS A 51 -4.25 -10.23 -10.05
N ILE A 52 -3.83 -9.46 -9.05
CA ILE A 52 -4.36 -8.14 -8.72
C ILE A 52 -3.18 -7.17 -8.82
N GLY A 53 -3.23 -6.26 -9.78
CA GLY A 53 -2.25 -5.19 -9.95
C GLY A 53 -0.80 -5.67 -10.01
N GLN A 54 0.07 -4.85 -9.43
CA GLN A 54 1.51 -4.97 -9.42
C GLN A 54 2.05 -4.84 -7.98
N PRO A 55 1.83 -5.82 -7.10
CA PRO A 55 2.22 -5.72 -5.69
C PRO A 55 3.73 -5.58 -5.49
N LEU A 56 4.11 -5.08 -4.30
CA LEU A 56 5.50 -5.11 -3.84
C LEU A 56 5.85 -6.49 -3.29
N GLN A 57 6.94 -7.07 -3.79
CA GLN A 57 7.55 -8.23 -3.19
C GLN A 57 8.44 -7.80 -2.02
N LEU A 58 8.00 -8.09 -0.80
CA LEU A 58 8.72 -7.81 0.43
C LEU A 58 9.57 -9.03 0.82
N ASN A 59 10.82 -8.80 1.24
CA ASN A 59 11.74 -9.86 1.67
C ASN A 59 11.87 -9.97 3.21
N GLY A 60 10.98 -9.29 3.95
CA GLY A 60 10.81 -9.40 5.40
C GLY A 60 11.97 -8.91 6.28
N LYS A 61 13.14 -8.60 5.72
CA LYS A 61 14.34 -8.20 6.49
C LYS A 61 14.87 -6.81 6.16
N LYS A 62 14.58 -6.27 4.98
CA LYS A 62 15.15 -4.98 4.54
C LYS A 62 14.16 -4.03 3.89
N VAL A 63 13.02 -4.54 3.40
CA VAL A 63 12.10 -3.74 2.59
C VAL A 63 10.70 -3.82 3.16
N TYR A 64 10.13 -2.66 3.46
CA TYR A 64 8.78 -2.49 4.00
C TYR A 64 8.16 -1.16 3.55
N VAL A 65 6.86 -1.02 3.73
CA VAL A 65 6.13 0.24 3.52
C VAL A 65 5.82 0.83 4.88
N GLU A 66 6.32 2.04 5.13
CA GLU A 66 6.08 2.82 6.33
C GLU A 66 4.88 3.74 6.09
N ILE A 67 3.81 3.50 6.84
CA ILE A 67 2.64 4.37 6.90
C ILE A 67 2.98 5.53 7.86
N PRO A 68 2.70 6.79 7.50
CA PRO A 68 2.96 7.92 8.39
C PRO A 68 2.11 7.83 9.67
N PRO A 69 2.45 8.59 10.73
CA PRO A 69 1.54 8.76 11.86
C PRO A 69 0.17 9.20 11.36
N LEU A 70 -0.86 8.43 11.72
CA LEU A 70 -2.25 8.77 11.46
C LEU A 70 -2.81 9.50 12.69
N ASP A 71 -3.86 10.29 12.49
CA ASP A 71 -4.60 10.93 13.58
C ASP A 71 -5.15 9.90 14.57
N GLU A 72 -5.50 10.33 15.77
CA GLU A 72 -5.99 9.43 16.83
C GLU A 72 -7.27 8.70 16.38
N MET A 73 -7.19 7.36 16.31
CA MET A 73 -8.30 6.50 15.92
C MET A 73 -8.78 5.71 17.15
N VAL A 74 -10.04 5.87 17.53
CA VAL A 74 -10.66 5.09 18.63
C VAL A 74 -10.80 3.61 18.25
N GLN A 75 -11.03 3.34 16.96
CA GLN A 75 -11.10 2.00 16.39
C GLN A 75 -10.65 2.05 14.92
N ALA A 76 -9.98 1.00 14.46
CA ALA A 76 -9.57 0.85 13.07
C ALA A 76 -9.78 -0.59 12.59
N SER A 77 -9.92 -0.74 11.28
CA SER A 77 -9.83 -2.03 10.58
C SER A 77 -8.71 -1.93 9.55
N VAL A 78 -8.04 -3.06 9.29
CA VAL A 78 -6.98 -3.15 8.28
C VAL A 78 -7.26 -4.38 7.44
N GLU A 79 -7.26 -4.20 6.14
CA GLU A 79 -7.41 -5.27 5.15
C GLU A 79 -6.30 -5.16 4.10
N CYS A 80 -5.85 -6.28 3.58
CA CYS A 80 -4.85 -6.31 2.52
C CYS A 80 -4.95 -7.58 1.68
N TRP A 81 -4.50 -7.48 0.43
CA TRP A 81 -4.17 -8.63 -0.39
C TRP A 81 -2.69 -8.99 -0.19
N ALA A 82 -2.44 -10.19 0.29
CA ALA A 82 -1.09 -10.70 0.50
C ALA A 82 -0.93 -12.09 -0.12
N LEU A 83 0.19 -12.30 -0.82
CA LEU A 83 0.64 -13.62 -1.25
C LEU A 83 1.86 -14.01 -0.42
N TYR A 84 1.73 -15.10 0.33
CA TYR A 84 2.85 -15.70 1.03
C TYR A 84 3.38 -16.90 0.24
N ASN A 85 4.54 -16.73 -0.39
CA ASN A 85 5.25 -17.84 -1.02
C ASN A 85 6.12 -18.54 0.02
N ARG A 86 5.75 -19.77 0.40
CA ARG A 86 6.70 -20.70 1.02
C ARG A 86 7.63 -21.20 -0.09
N ALA A 87 8.92 -20.91 0.05
CA ALA A 87 9.96 -21.65 -0.66
C ALA A 87 10.04 -23.08 -0.12
#